data_AF-G8TL54-F1
#
_entry.id   AF-G8TL54-F1
#
_cell.length_a   1.000
_cell.length_b   1.000
_cell.length_c   1.000
_cell.angle_alpha   90.00
_cell.angle_beta   90.00
_cell.angle_gamma   90.00
#
_symmetry.space_group_name_H-M   'P 1'
#
loop_
_entity.id
_entity.type
_entity.pdbx_description
1 polymer ?
#
loop_
_entity_poly.entity_id
_entity_poly.type
_entity_poly.pdbx_seq_one_letter_code
_entity_poly.pdbx_strand_id
1 'polypeptide(L)'
;MNKFLLQLWLSVRIWLVAVAVNTLLGTGFLSDFKLHAVADLAIIGVCLGGFFSFPIMLVICLVINTCARADIAGMRLLKLLFITNIILATIAFMVFCGGFNIGKEMVVLLCTAIISGTVAIAIFYKSILKWGGDYNNTQQV
;
A
#
# COMPACT_ATOMS: atom_id res chain seq x y z
N MET A 1 -16.58 7.29 18.27
CA MET A 1 -15.21 7.03 17.76
C MET A 1 -14.74 8.25 16.99
N ASN A 2 -13.54 8.79 17.28
CA ASN A 2 -13.03 10.01 16.62
C ASN A 2 -12.83 9.76 15.11
N LYS A 3 -13.22 10.70 14.23
CA LYS A 3 -13.08 10.58 12.77
C LYS A 3 -11.63 10.26 12.36
N PHE A 4 -10.65 10.84 13.07
CA PHE A 4 -9.24 10.55 12.87
C PHE A 4 -8.88 9.09 13.16
N LEU A 5 -9.40 8.50 14.25
CA LEU A 5 -9.14 7.10 14.58
C LEU A 5 -9.68 6.14 13.52
N LEU A 6 -10.83 6.47 12.92
CA LEU A 6 -11.38 5.70 11.80
C LEU A 6 -10.51 5.79 10.54
N GLN A 7 -9.95 6.96 10.23
CA GLN A 7 -9.03 7.16 9.11
C GLN A 7 -7.73 6.39 9.33
N LEU A 8 -7.13 6.55 10.51
CA LEU A 8 -5.92 5.83 10.90
C LEU A 8 -6.14 4.31 10.80
N TRP A 9 -7.28 3.83 11.30
CA TRP A 9 -7.63 2.41 11.23
C TRP A 9 -7.79 1.91 9.79
N LEU A 10 -8.41 2.71 8.91
CA LEU A 10 -8.49 2.37 7.49
C LEU A 10 -7.10 2.31 6.85
N SER A 11 -6.23 3.28 7.12
CA SER A 11 -4.87 3.30 6.59
C SER A 11 -4.03 2.12 7.10
N VAL A 12 -4.14 1.76 8.38
CA VAL A 12 -3.50 0.57 8.95
C VAL A 12 -3.98 -0.70 8.24
N ARG A 13 -5.28 -0.83 7.97
CA ARG A 13 -5.82 -2.00 7.23
C ARG A 13 -5.29 -2.09 5.80
N ILE A 14 -5.25 -0.97 5.08
CA ILE A 14 -4.66 -0.91 3.74
C ILE A 14 -3.20 -1.34 3.81
N TRP A 15 -2.43 -0.82 4.77
CA TRP A 15 -1.03 -1.16 4.96
C TRP A 15 -0.79 -2.64 5.28
N LEU A 16 -1.55 -3.21 6.23
CA LEU A 16 -1.42 -4.63 6.58
C LEU A 16 -1.70 -5.55 5.38
N VAL A 17 -2.72 -5.22 4.58
CA VAL A 17 -3.02 -5.98 3.36
C VAL A 17 -1.90 -5.82 2.32
N ALA A 18 -1.38 -4.60 2.14
CA ALA A 18 -0.27 -4.36 1.22
C ALA A 18 0.98 -5.15 1.64
N VAL A 19 1.33 -5.17 2.94
CA VAL A 19 2.46 -5.95 3.47
C VAL A 19 2.24 -7.45 3.27
N ALA A 20 1.03 -7.95 3.54
CA ALA A 20 0.70 -9.36 3.35
C ALA A 20 0.82 -9.77 1.87
N VAL A 21 0.23 -9.00 0.96
CA VAL A 21 0.30 -9.27 -0.49
C VAL A 21 1.74 -9.16 -0.99
N ASN A 22 2.49 -8.15 -0.55
CA ASN A 22 3.90 -7.98 -0.93
C ASN A 22 4.77 -9.13 -0.44
N THR A 23 4.52 -9.61 0.78
CA THR A 23 5.23 -10.77 1.34
C THR A 23 4.90 -12.03 0.57
N LEU A 24 3.62 -12.28 0.25
CA LEU A 24 3.20 -13.46 -0.49
C LEU A 24 3.78 -13.48 -1.92
N LEU A 25 3.65 -12.37 -2.65
CA LEU A 25 4.17 -12.25 -4.01
C LEU A 25 5.71 -12.28 -4.03
N GLY A 26 6.34 -11.53 -3.13
CA GLY A 26 7.79 -11.47 -3.04
C GLY A 26 8.40 -12.80 -2.62
N THR A 27 7.81 -13.50 -1.65
CA THR A 27 8.25 -14.83 -1.23
C THR A 27 8.02 -15.85 -2.33
N GLY A 28 6.86 -15.84 -3.00
CA GLY A 28 6.58 -16.73 -4.12
C GLY A 28 7.65 -16.61 -5.21
N PHE A 29 7.92 -15.37 -5.64
CA PHE A 29 8.93 -15.11 -6.65
C PHE A 29 10.35 -15.49 -6.20
N LEU A 30 10.77 -15.08 -5.00
CA LEU A 30 12.13 -15.37 -4.50
C LEU A 30 12.34 -16.84 -4.15
N SER A 31 11.29 -17.57 -3.78
CA SER A 31 11.37 -19.00 -3.47
C SER A 31 11.67 -19.86 -4.71
N ASP A 32 11.21 -19.43 -5.89
CA ASP A 32 11.52 -20.09 -7.16
C ASP A 32 13.02 -20.03 -7.49
N PHE A 33 13.75 -19.03 -6.96
CA PHE A 33 15.21 -18.91 -7.09
C PHE A 33 16.00 -19.74 -6.07
N LYS A 34 15.34 -20.52 -5.19
CA LYS A 34 15.97 -21.39 -4.17
C LYS A 34 17.01 -20.71 -3.27
N LEU A 35 16.89 -19.39 -3.07
CA LEU A 35 17.89 -18.61 -2.32
C LEU A 35 17.84 -18.91 -0.81
N HIS A 36 16.66 -19.17 -0.24
CA HIS A 36 16.46 -19.40 1.20
C HIS A 36 15.20 -20.25 1.48
N ALA A 37 15.04 -20.70 2.73
CA ALA A 37 13.79 -21.31 3.17
C ALA A 37 12.63 -20.29 3.07
N VAL A 38 11.46 -20.76 2.61
CA VAL A 38 10.25 -19.93 2.42
C VAL A 38 9.87 -19.17 3.69
N ALA A 39 10.05 -19.79 4.86
CA ALA A 39 9.76 -19.18 6.15
C ALA A 39 10.66 -17.97 6.43
N ASP A 40 11.96 -18.05 6.14
CA ASP A 40 12.90 -16.95 6.37
C ASP A 40 12.60 -15.76 5.46
N LEU A 41 12.29 -16.04 4.18
CA LEU A 41 11.87 -15.02 3.22
C LEU A 41 10.58 -14.32 3.65
N ALA A 42 9.61 -15.06 4.20
CA ALA A 42 8.38 -14.48 4.70
C ALA A 42 8.62 -13.58 5.92
N ILE A 43 9.46 -14.01 6.87
CA ILE A 43 9.79 -13.21 8.06
C ILE A 43 10.51 -11.92 7.64
N ILE A 44 11.53 -12.03 6.77
CA ILE A 44 12.28 -10.89 6.24
C ILE A 44 11.33 -9.96 5.48
N GLY A 45 10.44 -10.50 4.64
CA GLY A 45 9.47 -9.75 3.87
C GLY A 45 8.50 -8.95 4.73
N VAL A 46 7.98 -9.54 5.82
CA VAL A 46 7.09 -8.83 6.75
C VAL A 46 7.87 -7.77 7.54
N CYS A 47 9.05 -8.09 8.07
CA CYS A 47 9.82 -7.16 8.89
C CYS A 47 10.35 -5.98 8.08
N LEU A 48 11.09 -6.25 6.99
CA LEU A 48 11.65 -5.19 6.15
C LEU A 48 10.55 -4.49 5.35
N GLY A 49 9.65 -5.24 4.72
CA GLY A 49 8.54 -4.67 3.96
C GLY A 49 7.63 -3.82 4.84
N GLY A 50 7.31 -4.29 6.04
CA GLY A 50 6.56 -3.52 7.04
C GLY A 50 7.27 -2.23 7.45
N PHE A 51 8.57 -2.32 7.78
CA PHE A 51 9.36 -1.15 8.21
C PHE A 51 9.45 -0.08 7.11
N PHE A 52 9.82 -0.46 5.88
CA PHE A 52 9.97 0.49 4.77
C PHE A 52 8.64 1.05 4.26
N SER A 53 7.53 0.32 4.40
CA SER A 53 6.20 0.79 3.98
C SER A 53 5.42 1.52 5.07
N PHE A 54 5.88 1.51 6.33
CA PHE A 54 5.22 2.23 7.42
C PHE A 54 5.07 3.75 7.17
N PRO A 55 6.09 4.48 6.65
CA PRO A 55 5.92 5.88 6.27
C PRO A 55 4.84 6.07 5.19
N ILE A 56 4.69 5.11 4.26
CA ILE A 56 3.66 5.15 3.20
C ILE A 56 2.26 5.11 3.82
N MET A 57 2.05 4.26 4.84
CA MET A 57 0.79 4.21 5.59
C MET A 57 0.43 5.58 6.19
N LEU A 58 1.40 6.28 6.79
CA LEU A 58 1.19 7.61 7.36
C LEU A 58 0.81 8.62 6.28
N VAL A 59 1.48 8.60 5.12
CA VAL A 59 1.14 9.49 4.00
C VAL A 59 -0.26 9.19 3.46
N ILE A 60 -0.66 7.92 3.32
CA ILE A 60 -2.04 7.55 2.93
C ILE A 60 -3.05 8.13 3.92
N CYS A 61 -2.79 8.02 5.23
CA CYS A 61 -3.64 8.61 6.26
C CYS A 61 -3.75 10.13 6.12
N LEU A 62 -2.63 10.81 5.85
CA LEU A 62 -2.61 12.27 5.62
C LEU A 62 -3.37 12.67 4.35
N VAL A 63 -3.24 11.92 3.26
CA VAL A 63 -3.97 12.16 2.01
C VAL A 63 -5.48 12.04 2.24
N ILE A 64 -5.92 10.96 2.90
CA ILE A 64 -7.34 10.76 3.25
C ILE A 64 -7.86 11.92 4.11
N ASN A 65 -7.13 12.28 5.18
CA ASN A 65 -7.54 13.36 6.08
C ASN A 65 -7.59 14.72 5.36
N THR A 66 -6.59 15.04 4.55
CA THR A 66 -6.53 16.32 3.81
C THR A 66 -7.66 16.42 2.78
N CYS A 67 -7.91 15.34 2.03
CA CYS A 67 -9.00 15.31 1.06
C CYS A 67 -10.38 15.34 1.71
N ALA A 68 -10.56 14.66 2.85
CA ALA A 68 -11.80 14.68 3.60
C ALA A 68 -12.10 16.06 4.22
N ARG A 69 -11.08 16.86 4.54
CA ARG A 69 -11.26 18.25 4.99
C ARG A 69 -11.56 19.22 3.85
N ALA A 70 -11.14 18.88 2.63
CA ALA A 70 -11.34 19.70 1.44
C ALA A 70 -12.58 19.26 0.61
N ASP A 71 -13.43 18.39 1.17
CA ASP A 71 -14.63 17.84 0.53
C ASP A 71 -14.39 17.32 -0.90
N ILE A 72 -13.24 16.68 -1.10
CA ILE A 72 -12.87 16.11 -2.40
C ILE A 72 -13.71 14.86 -2.68
N ALA A 73 -14.32 14.82 -3.88
CA ALA A 73 -15.07 13.66 -4.37
C ALA A 73 -14.29 12.35 -4.21
N GLY A 74 -14.96 11.29 -3.79
CA GLY A 74 -14.37 9.99 -3.49
C GLY A 74 -13.59 9.40 -4.66
N MET A 75 -14.09 9.58 -5.88
CA MET A 75 -13.38 9.10 -7.08
C MET A 75 -12.03 9.81 -7.30
N ARG A 76 -11.96 11.11 -6.98
CA ARG A 76 -10.71 11.89 -7.08
C ARG A 76 -9.75 11.49 -5.96
N LEU A 77 -10.25 11.25 -4.74
CA LEU A 77 -9.45 10.68 -3.65
C LEU A 77 -8.85 9.32 -4.03
N LEU A 78 -9.64 8.43 -4.64
CA LEU A 78 -9.18 7.11 -5.06
C LEU A 78 -8.06 7.21 -6.10
N LYS A 79 -8.21 8.07 -7.12
CA LYS A 79 -7.16 8.33 -8.12
C LYS A 79 -5.88 8.87 -7.49
N LEU A 80 -6.01 9.82 -6.55
CA LEU A 80 -4.86 10.34 -5.81
C LEU A 80 -4.14 9.25 -5.03
N LEU A 81 -4.86 8.38 -4.33
CA LEU A 81 -4.25 7.28 -3.58
C LEU A 81 -3.49 6.30 -4.48
N PHE A 82 -4.00 5.96 -5.66
CA PHE A 82 -3.26 5.12 -6.62
C PHE A 82 -1.97 5.79 -7.10
N ILE A 83 -2.02 7.07 -7.46
CA ILE A 83 -0.84 7.83 -7.91
C ILE A 83 0.18 7.93 -6.77
N THR A 84 -0.28 8.29 -5.56
CA THR A 84 0.56 8.37 -4.36
C THR A 84 1.20 7.02 -4.05
N ASN A 85 0.46 5.91 -4.17
CA ASN A 85 1.02 4.57 -3.99
C ASN A 85 2.16 4.28 -4.96
N ILE A 86 2.00 4.55 -6.26
CA ILE A 86 3.05 4.29 -7.26
C ILE A 86 4.30 5.11 -6.94
N ILE A 87 4.15 6.41 -6.66
CA ILE A 87 5.27 7.30 -6.35
C ILE A 87 5.99 6.85 -5.07
N LEU A 88 5.25 6.60 -3.99
CA LEU A 88 5.84 6.23 -2.71
C LEU A 88 6.45 4.82 -2.72
N ALA A 89 5.83 3.86 -3.41
CA ALA A 89 6.42 2.54 -3.61
C ALA A 89 7.74 2.63 -4.37
N THR A 90 7.81 3.48 -5.40
CA THR A 90 9.04 3.72 -6.16
C THR A 90 10.12 4.35 -5.28
N ILE A 91 9.79 5.37 -4.47
CA ILE A 91 10.74 6.01 -3.56
C ILE A 91 11.23 5.01 -2.51
N ALA A 92 10.33 4.29 -1.86
CA ALA A 92 10.68 3.28 -0.85
C ALA A 92 11.57 2.19 -1.45
N PHE A 93 11.29 1.78 -2.69
CA PHE A 93 12.12 0.84 -3.43
C PHE A 93 13.53 1.40 -3.74
N MET A 94 13.64 2.67 -4.17
CA MET A 94 14.95 3.30 -4.38
C MET A 94 15.77 3.37 -3.09
N VAL A 95 15.14 3.70 -1.95
CA VAL A 95 15.81 3.70 -0.65
C VAL A 95 16.23 2.28 -0.25
N PHE A 96 15.37 1.29 -0.48
CA PHE A 96 15.69 -0.12 -0.23
C PHE A 96 16.88 -0.59 -1.08
N CYS A 97 16.89 -0.35 -2.39
CA CYS A 97 18.02 -0.68 -3.27
C CYS A 97 19.28 0.16 -3.01
N GLY A 98 19.15 1.39 -2.52
CA GLY A 98 20.30 2.19 -2.09
C GLY A 98 20.95 1.62 -0.81
N GLY A 99 20.15 1.01 0.06
CA GLY A 99 20.62 0.34 1.29
C GLY A 99 21.10 -1.09 1.08
N PHE A 100 20.60 -1.78 0.06
CA PHE A 100 20.91 -3.17 -0.24
C PHE A 100 21.33 -3.30 -1.70
N ASN A 101 22.53 -3.84 -1.95
CA ASN A 101 23.14 -3.97 -3.27
C ASN A 101 22.45 -5.07 -4.13
N ILE A 102 21.17 -4.89 -4.41
CA ILE A 102 20.28 -5.86 -5.04
C ILE A 102 20.48 -5.79 -6.55
N GLY A 103 20.81 -6.93 -7.18
CA GLY A 103 21.10 -7.03 -8.60
C GLY A 103 19.85 -7.09 -9.50
N LYS A 104 19.87 -7.99 -10.51
CA LYS A 104 18.92 -8.03 -11.65
C LYS A 104 17.41 -8.14 -11.31
N GLU A 105 17.04 -8.50 -10.08
CA GLU A 105 15.64 -8.69 -9.65
C GLU A 105 14.91 -7.39 -9.26
N MET A 106 15.56 -6.23 -9.44
CA MET A 106 15.01 -4.92 -9.05
C MET A 106 13.60 -4.65 -9.60
N VAL A 107 13.38 -4.93 -10.89
CA VAL A 107 12.11 -4.59 -11.56
C VAL A 107 10.95 -5.41 -10.96
N VAL A 108 11.17 -6.69 -10.67
CA VAL A 108 10.12 -7.57 -10.15
C VAL A 108 9.73 -7.20 -8.72
N LEU A 109 10.71 -6.84 -7.88
CA LEU A 109 10.44 -6.36 -6.52
C LEU A 109 9.67 -5.04 -6.53
N LEU A 110 10.02 -4.11 -7.43
CA LEU A 110 9.27 -2.86 -7.60
C LEU A 110 7.83 -3.10 -8.08
N CYS A 111 7.65 -3.93 -9.11
CA CYS A 111 6.32 -4.31 -9.61
C CYS A 111 5.49 -4.95 -8.51
N THR A 112 6.08 -5.86 -7.73
CA THR A 112 5.45 -6.50 -6.59
C THR A 112 4.96 -5.49 -5.55
N ALA A 113 5.79 -4.50 -5.20
CA ALA A 113 5.41 -3.45 -4.25
C ALA A 113 4.24 -2.60 -4.77
N ILE A 114 4.29 -2.17 -6.04
CA ILE A 114 3.23 -1.36 -6.66
C ILE A 114 1.92 -2.14 -6.72
N ILE A 115 1.95 -3.40 -7.18
CA ILE A 115 0.78 -4.27 -7.28
C ILE A 115 0.16 -4.48 -5.90
N SER A 116 0.98 -4.74 -4.88
CA SER A 116 0.51 -5.00 -3.52
C SER A 116 -0.25 -3.81 -2.94
N GLY A 117 0.29 -2.59 -3.10
CA GLY A 117 -0.40 -1.37 -2.69
C GLY A 117 -1.67 -1.10 -3.51
N THR A 118 -1.64 -1.38 -4.80
CA THR A 118 -2.81 -1.22 -5.69
C THR A 118 -3.94 -2.17 -5.31
N VAL A 119 -3.63 -3.44 -5.07
CA VAL A 119 -4.59 -4.46 -4.60
C VAL A 119 -5.17 -4.06 -3.24
N ALA A 120 -4.34 -3.60 -2.30
CA ALA A 120 -4.82 -3.16 -1.00
C ALA A 120 -5.79 -1.97 -1.09
N ILE A 121 -5.46 -0.95 -1.90
CA ILE A 121 -6.36 0.19 -2.14
C ILE A 121 -7.65 -0.28 -2.81
N ALA A 122 -7.56 -1.17 -3.80
CA ALA A 122 -8.70 -1.72 -4.51
C ALA A 122 -9.63 -2.52 -3.58
N ILE A 123 -9.11 -3.33 -2.65
CA ILE A 123 -9.93 -4.05 -1.66
C ILE A 123 -10.75 -3.08 -0.80
N PHE A 124 -10.17 -1.93 -0.44
CA PHE A 124 -10.83 -0.94 0.41
C PHE A 124 -11.51 0.21 -0.34
N TYR A 125 -11.70 0.10 -1.67
CA TYR A 125 -12.23 1.17 -2.51
C TYR A 125 -13.56 1.74 -2.01
N LYS A 126 -14.51 0.88 -1.58
CA LYS A 126 -15.81 1.31 -1.03
C LYS A 126 -15.65 2.19 0.20
N SER A 127 -14.72 1.82 1.10
CA SER A 127 -14.46 2.57 2.31
C SER A 127 -13.81 3.92 2.00
N ILE A 128 -12.93 3.97 1.01
CA ILE A 128 -12.30 5.20 0.52
C ILE A 128 -13.34 6.12 -0.13
N LEU A 129 -14.24 5.59 -0.97
CA LEU A 129 -15.31 6.38 -1.60
C LEU A 129 -16.27 6.99 -0.56
N LYS A 130 -16.56 6.27 0.54
CA LYS A 130 -17.33 6.83 1.67
C LYS A 130 -16.69 8.07 2.28
N TRP A 131 -15.37 8.14 2.32
CA TRP A 131 -14.66 9.28 2.89
C TRP A 131 -14.72 10.53 2.02
N GLY A 132 -14.90 10.39 0.70
CA GLY A 132 -15.08 11.52 -0.22
C GLY A 132 -16.55 11.86 -0.52
N GLY A 133 -17.48 11.47 0.35
CA GLY A 133 -18.90 11.85 0.26
C GLY A 133 -19.74 11.12 -0.80
N ASP A 134 -19.14 10.29 -1.66
CA ASP A 134 -19.81 9.74 -2.86
C ASP A 134 -20.66 8.47 -2.62
N TYR A 135 -20.72 7.93 -1.40
CA TYR A 135 -21.36 6.63 -1.17
C TYR A 135 -22.90 6.65 -1.26
N ASN A 136 -23.52 7.82 -1.13
CA ASN A 136 -24.98 7.94 -1.31
C ASN A 136 -25.40 8.11 -2.79
N ASN A 137 -24.48 8.50 -3.68
CA ASN A 137 -24.79 8.67 -5.11
C ASN A 137 -24.55 7.40 -5.95
N THR A 138 -23.79 6.43 -5.44
CA THR A 138 -23.45 5.18 -6.16
C THR A 138 -24.41 4.02 -5.91
N GLN A 139 -25.48 4.23 -5.13
CA GLN A 139 -26.57 3.24 -4.93
C GLN A 139 -27.89 3.66 -5.59
N GLN A 140 -27.89 4.72 -6.41
CA GLN A 140 -29.06 5.20 -7.15
C GLN A 140 -28.99 4.95 -8.67
N VAL A 141 -28.08 4.08 -9.12
CA VAL A 141 -28.00 3.61 -10.52
C VAL A 141 -28.09 2.10 -10.55
#